data_AF-W2S7W8-F1
#
_entry.id   AF-W2S7W8-F1
#
_cell.length_a   1.000
_cell.length_b   1.000
_cell.length_c   1.000
_cell.angle_alpha   90.00
_cell.angle_beta   90.00
_cell.angle_gamma   90.00
#
_symmetry.space_group_name_H-M   'P 1'
#
loop_
_entity.id
_entity.type
_entity.pdbx_description
1 polymer ?
#
loop_
_entity_poly.entity_id
_entity_poly.type
_entity_poly.pdbx_seq_one_letter_code
_entity_poly.pdbx_strand_id
1 'polypeptide(L)'
;MDRPQTDIKPDPSTLPLPRILCLHGGGVNAAIFRSQMRAFLAHPLLVNRFRFVFVDAPFLCAEGVGVVPVYQDWGPFRRWFRWLASHETVDGVGDVHQRIWESVGEAMRGDEGVGEWVGLWGFSQGAKLACSMLYEQQLRVDRGEGVARRKELEANGNGNGEGPEGVLWKFGVILAGRCPFAALSAEGEALPWLQSAGGLPNQADMDAITDRPDMKLRAPTLHVHGLRDEGLELHRRAVEDYCAPGTTTVVEWDGPHRVPIKKADVEKVVQAFVELVDEYGL
;
A
#
# COMPACT_ATOMS: atom_id res chain seq x y z
N MET A 1 0.85 8.60 -29.96
CA MET A 1 2.05 8.66 -29.12
C MET A 1 2.41 7.23 -28.81
N ASP A 2 3.66 6.82 -29.03
CA ASP A 2 4.08 5.45 -28.72
C ASP A 2 3.81 5.14 -27.24
N ARG A 3 3.31 3.92 -26.98
CA ARG A 3 3.11 3.40 -25.64
C ARG A 3 4.41 3.62 -24.85
N PRO A 4 4.43 4.43 -23.79
CA PRO A 4 5.64 4.63 -23.01
C PRO A 4 6.10 3.26 -22.52
N GLN A 5 7.41 3.01 -22.58
CA GLN A 5 7.99 1.78 -22.06
C GLN A 5 7.46 1.57 -20.64
N THR A 6 6.62 0.56 -20.48
CA THR A 6 6.05 0.12 -19.20
C THR A 6 7.12 -0.44 -18.27
N ASP A 7 8.34 -0.61 -18.80
CA ASP A 7 9.45 -1.30 -18.19
C ASP A 7 10.67 -0.37 -18.10
N ILE A 8 10.49 0.79 -17.47
CA ILE A 8 11.65 1.59 -17.05
C ILE A 8 12.28 0.86 -15.87
N LYS A 9 13.28 0.03 -16.17
CA LYS A 9 14.07 -0.65 -15.15
C LYS A 9 14.58 0.36 -14.12
N PRO A 10 14.43 0.10 -12.82
CA PRO A 10 15.00 0.96 -11.79
C PRO A 10 16.51 1.10 -11.98
N ASP A 11 17.07 2.25 -11.60
CA ASP A 11 18.52 2.49 -11.68
C ASP A 11 19.28 1.38 -10.93
N PRO A 12 20.24 0.69 -11.58
CA PRO A 12 21.08 -0.32 -10.93
C PRO A 12 21.81 0.18 -9.68
N SER A 13 22.06 1.49 -9.56
CA SER A 13 22.65 2.09 -8.36
C SER A 13 21.79 1.90 -7.10
N THR A 14 20.49 1.64 -7.27
CA THR A 14 19.55 1.46 -6.16
C THR A 14 19.41 0.01 -5.68
N LEU A 15 20.06 -0.96 -6.35
CA LEU A 15 19.99 -2.39 -5.98
C LEU A 15 20.30 -2.68 -4.49
N PRO A 16 21.30 -2.06 -3.85
CA PRO A 16 21.59 -2.33 -2.43
C PRO A 16 20.68 -1.55 -1.45
N LEU A 17 19.87 -0.60 -1.93
CA LEU A 17 19.09 0.28 -1.07
C LEU A 17 17.88 -0.45 -0.45
N PRO A 18 17.41 -0.03 0.74
CA PRO A 18 16.15 -0.51 1.30
C PRO A 18 14.99 -0.36 0.31
N ARG A 19 14.14 -1.37 0.25
CA ARG A 19 13.07 -1.50 -0.74
C ARG A 19 11.72 -1.12 -0.17
N ILE A 20 10.99 -0.30 -0.93
CA ILE A 20 9.61 0.11 -0.63
C ILE A 20 8.70 -0.41 -1.73
N LEU A 21 7.65 -1.13 -1.33
CA LEU A 21 6.64 -1.66 -2.24
C LEU A 21 5.56 -0.61 -2.50
N CYS A 22 5.35 -0.26 -3.76
CA CYS A 22 4.43 0.78 -4.21
C CYS A 22 3.13 0.19 -4.78
N LEU A 23 2.00 0.51 -4.14
CA LEU A 23 0.68 -0.04 -4.43
C LEU A 23 -0.24 1.03 -5.04
N HIS A 24 -0.65 0.84 -6.30
CA HIS A 24 -1.43 1.82 -7.04
C HIS A 24 -2.92 1.87 -6.63
N GLY A 25 -3.62 2.95 -6.98
CA GLY A 25 -5.08 3.08 -6.77
C GLY A 25 -5.91 2.22 -7.74
N GLY A 26 -7.21 2.12 -7.51
CA GLY A 26 -8.10 1.39 -8.44
C GLY A 26 -8.23 2.11 -9.80
N GLY A 27 -8.23 1.37 -10.90
CA GLY A 27 -8.38 1.93 -12.24
C GLY A 27 -7.10 2.54 -12.83
N VAL A 28 -5.95 2.22 -12.26
CA VAL A 28 -4.62 2.53 -12.81
C VAL A 28 -3.75 1.28 -12.81
N ASN A 29 -2.45 1.41 -13.11
CA ASN A 29 -1.48 0.32 -13.08
C ASN A 29 -0.13 0.83 -12.53
N ALA A 30 0.86 -0.06 -12.40
CA ALA A 30 2.18 0.23 -11.86
C ALA A 30 2.89 1.36 -12.62
N ALA A 31 2.82 1.36 -13.96
CA ALA A 31 3.47 2.37 -14.80
C ALA A 31 2.86 3.78 -14.60
N ILE A 32 1.54 3.87 -14.55
CA ILE A 32 0.83 5.13 -14.26
C ILE A 32 1.19 5.62 -12.87
N PHE A 33 1.18 4.73 -11.86
CA PHE A 33 1.48 5.14 -10.48
C PHE A 33 2.93 5.63 -10.32
N ARG A 34 3.88 4.98 -11.00
CA ARG A 34 5.28 5.44 -11.08
C ARG A 34 5.39 6.85 -11.68
N SER A 35 4.64 7.14 -12.74
CA SER A 35 4.57 8.49 -13.34
C SER A 35 3.95 9.53 -12.39
N GLN A 36 2.89 9.16 -11.67
CA GLN A 36 2.26 10.00 -10.66
C GLN A 36 3.23 10.32 -9.50
N MET A 37 4.08 9.35 -9.16
CA MET A 37 5.10 9.44 -8.10
C MET A 37 6.40 10.14 -8.50
N ARG A 38 6.56 10.59 -9.75
CA ARG A 38 7.83 11.14 -10.27
C ARG A 38 8.48 12.23 -9.42
N ALA A 39 7.67 13.07 -8.76
CA ALA A 39 8.19 14.14 -7.91
C ALA A 39 8.84 13.61 -6.61
N PHE A 40 8.31 12.52 -6.06
CA PHE A 40 8.91 11.80 -4.93
C PHE A 40 10.14 11.02 -5.35
N LEU A 41 10.07 10.31 -6.49
CA LEU A 41 11.17 9.49 -7.01
C LEU A 41 12.41 10.32 -7.36
N ALA A 42 12.23 11.56 -7.81
CA ALA A 42 13.31 12.48 -8.12
C ALA A 42 13.77 13.33 -6.92
N HIS A 43 13.16 13.15 -5.74
CA HIS A 43 13.47 13.99 -4.59
C HIS A 43 14.87 13.69 -4.04
N PRO A 44 15.74 14.70 -3.80
CA PRO A 44 17.12 14.47 -3.35
C PRO A 44 17.25 13.63 -2.08
N LEU A 45 16.28 13.74 -1.15
CA LEU A 45 16.26 12.96 0.09
C LEU A 45 15.86 11.49 -0.09
N LEU A 46 15.27 11.12 -1.24
CA LEU A 46 14.70 9.79 -1.47
C LEU A 46 15.43 9.01 -2.57
N VAL A 47 15.84 9.68 -3.65
CA VAL A 47 16.35 9.05 -4.89
C VAL A 47 17.54 8.11 -4.67
N ASN A 48 18.41 8.42 -3.70
CA ASN A 48 19.58 7.61 -3.34
C ASN A 48 19.44 6.92 -1.97
N ARG A 49 18.24 6.95 -1.38
CA ARG A 49 17.96 6.36 -0.06
C ARG A 49 17.11 5.11 -0.16
N PHE A 50 16.21 5.04 -1.14
CA PHE A 50 15.29 3.91 -1.29
C PHE A 50 15.20 3.42 -2.73
N ARG A 51 14.92 2.12 -2.85
CA ARG A 51 14.49 1.49 -4.08
C ARG A 51 12.97 1.31 -4.06
N PHE A 52 12.28 1.92 -5.01
CA PHE A 52 10.81 1.83 -5.12
C PHE A 52 10.41 0.77 -6.15
N VAL A 53 9.58 -0.20 -5.74
CA VAL A 53 9.13 -1.32 -6.58
C VAL A 53 7.62 -1.23 -6.75
N PHE A 54 7.15 -1.08 -7.99
CA PHE A 54 5.74 -0.86 -8.29
C PHE A 54 5.05 -2.16 -8.68
N VAL A 55 3.89 -2.42 -8.10
CA VAL A 55 3.14 -3.67 -8.29
C VAL A 55 1.91 -3.42 -9.14
N ASP A 56 1.67 -4.28 -10.12
CA ASP A 56 0.39 -4.33 -10.83
C ASP A 56 -0.62 -5.15 -10.04
N ALA A 57 -1.84 -4.64 -9.90
CA ALA A 57 -2.92 -5.36 -9.22
C ALA A 57 -3.52 -6.47 -10.11
N PRO A 58 -4.07 -7.55 -9.53
CA PRO A 58 -4.39 -8.78 -10.28
C PRO A 58 -5.69 -8.72 -11.09
N PHE A 59 -6.60 -7.79 -10.81
CA PHE A 59 -7.91 -7.74 -11.47
C PHE A 59 -7.99 -6.60 -12.46
N LEU A 60 -8.53 -6.86 -13.66
CA LEU A 60 -8.80 -5.82 -14.65
C LEU A 60 -10.02 -4.98 -14.24
N CYS A 61 -10.05 -3.73 -14.67
CA CYS A 61 -11.22 -2.85 -14.55
C CYS A 61 -11.18 -1.73 -15.59
N ALA A 62 -12.23 -0.90 -15.59
CA ALA A 62 -12.23 0.39 -16.29
C ALA A 62 -11.23 1.36 -15.65
N GLU A 63 -10.92 2.44 -16.36
CA GLU A 63 -10.07 3.52 -15.89
C GLU A 63 -10.61 4.20 -14.62
N GLY A 64 -9.70 4.64 -13.77
CA GLY A 64 -10.00 5.41 -12.57
C GLY A 64 -10.08 6.91 -12.85
N VAL A 65 -10.52 7.65 -11.82
CA VAL A 65 -10.53 9.13 -11.84
C VAL A 65 -9.10 9.66 -12.08
N GLY A 66 -8.96 10.62 -12.98
CA GLY A 66 -7.68 11.27 -13.28
C GLY A 66 -6.79 10.53 -14.31
N VAL A 67 -7.28 9.44 -14.91
CA VAL A 67 -6.61 8.78 -16.05
C VAL A 67 -6.75 9.64 -17.32
N VAL A 68 -7.96 10.09 -17.65
CA VAL A 68 -8.22 10.86 -18.87
C VAL A 68 -7.85 12.34 -18.67
N PRO A 69 -7.21 13.00 -19.65
CA PRO A 69 -6.77 12.48 -20.95
C PRO A 69 -5.33 11.90 -20.93
N VAL A 70 -4.57 12.13 -19.86
CA VAL A 70 -3.10 11.93 -19.85
C VAL A 70 -2.67 10.46 -20.01
N TYR A 71 -3.43 9.54 -19.44
CA TYR A 71 -3.12 8.11 -19.33
C TYR A 71 -4.13 7.21 -20.05
N GLN A 72 -5.00 7.76 -20.90
CA GLN A 72 -6.08 7.01 -21.57
C GLN A 72 -5.55 5.79 -22.35
N ASP A 73 -4.36 5.91 -22.95
CA ASP A 73 -3.73 4.88 -23.79
C ASP A 73 -2.75 3.98 -23.00
N TRP A 74 -2.72 4.10 -21.67
CA TRP A 74 -1.77 3.39 -20.80
C TRP A 74 -2.35 2.12 -20.18
N GLY A 75 -3.51 1.65 -20.65
CA GLY A 75 -4.11 0.40 -20.20
C GLY A 75 -3.22 -0.84 -20.47
N PRO A 76 -3.55 -2.00 -19.87
CA PRO A 76 -4.78 -2.26 -19.10
C PRO A 76 -4.80 -1.59 -17.72
N PHE A 77 -6.00 -1.25 -17.25
CA PHE A 77 -6.23 -0.70 -15.91
C PHE A 77 -6.62 -1.80 -14.93
N ARG A 78 -6.19 -1.64 -13.68
CA ARG A 78 -6.20 -2.72 -12.70
C ARG A 78 -6.76 -2.27 -11.34
N ARG A 79 -7.17 -3.25 -10.55
CA ARG A 79 -7.65 -3.11 -9.19
C ARG A 79 -7.21 -4.25 -8.28
N TRP A 80 -7.16 -3.97 -6.98
CA TRP A 80 -6.80 -4.94 -5.93
C TRP A 80 -7.97 -5.78 -5.47
N PHE A 81 -9.13 -5.17 -5.28
CA PHE A 81 -10.37 -5.83 -4.86
C PHE A 81 -11.57 -5.01 -5.33
N ARG A 82 -12.79 -5.41 -4.98
CA ARG A 82 -14.01 -4.74 -5.43
C ARG A 82 -14.28 -3.47 -4.61
N TRP A 83 -14.93 -2.50 -5.24
CA TRP A 83 -15.52 -1.32 -4.59
C TRP A 83 -16.81 -0.86 -5.26
N LEU A 84 -17.09 -1.34 -6.47
CA LEU A 84 -18.33 -1.13 -7.20
C LEU A 84 -19.05 -2.45 -7.38
N ALA A 85 -20.38 -2.42 -7.31
CA ALA A 85 -21.21 -3.59 -7.57
C ALA A 85 -21.05 -4.12 -9.01
N SER A 86 -20.72 -3.24 -9.96
CA SER A 86 -20.45 -3.58 -11.36
C SER A 86 -19.14 -4.35 -11.58
N HIS A 87 -18.24 -4.39 -10.60
CA HIS A 87 -17.03 -5.20 -10.71
C HIS A 87 -17.36 -6.68 -10.63
N GLU A 88 -16.77 -7.43 -11.55
CA GLU A 88 -16.84 -8.89 -11.57
C GLU A 88 -16.49 -9.49 -10.22
N THR A 89 -17.33 -10.44 -9.82
CA THR A 89 -17.11 -11.32 -8.67
C THR A 89 -16.07 -12.37 -9.02
N VAL A 90 -15.37 -12.84 -8.00
CA VAL A 90 -14.48 -13.98 -8.08
C VAL A 90 -15.10 -15.07 -7.24
N ASP A 91 -15.14 -16.29 -7.75
CA ASP A 91 -15.68 -17.42 -7.01
C ASP A 91 -14.72 -17.77 -5.87
N GLY A 92 -15.19 -17.62 -4.63
CA GLY A 92 -14.38 -17.87 -3.44
C GLY A 92 -13.48 -16.69 -3.07
N VAL A 93 -13.54 -16.28 -1.80
CA VAL A 93 -12.71 -15.18 -1.29
C VAL A 93 -11.22 -15.57 -1.17
N GLY A 94 -10.94 -16.87 -0.97
CA GLY A 94 -9.58 -17.40 -0.95
C GLY A 94 -8.83 -17.18 -2.28
N ASP A 95 -9.52 -17.30 -3.42
CA ASP A 95 -8.94 -17.02 -4.73
C ASP A 95 -8.58 -15.53 -4.87
N VAL A 96 -9.37 -14.64 -4.24
CA VAL A 96 -9.06 -13.21 -4.22
C VAL A 96 -7.78 -12.96 -3.42
N HIS A 97 -7.67 -13.53 -2.22
CA HIS A 97 -6.46 -13.43 -1.40
C HIS A 97 -5.23 -13.96 -2.15
N GLN A 98 -5.33 -15.16 -2.72
CA GLN A 98 -4.24 -15.79 -3.47
C GLN A 98 -3.75 -14.88 -4.60
N ARG A 99 -4.65 -14.36 -5.44
CA ARG A 99 -4.27 -13.52 -6.58
C ARG A 99 -3.64 -12.20 -6.14
N ILE A 100 -4.06 -11.61 -5.03
CA ILE A 100 -3.42 -10.41 -4.46
C ILE A 100 -1.99 -10.73 -4.02
N TRP A 101 -1.81 -11.78 -3.20
CA TRP A 101 -0.50 -12.16 -2.69
C TRP A 101 0.46 -12.64 -3.78
N GLU A 102 -0.07 -13.33 -4.81
CA GLU A 102 0.70 -13.73 -5.99
C GLU A 102 1.19 -12.52 -6.77
N SER A 103 0.33 -11.53 -7.06
CA SER A 103 0.71 -10.28 -7.73
C SER A 103 1.84 -9.54 -6.99
N VAL A 104 1.73 -9.46 -5.66
CA VAL A 104 2.77 -8.86 -4.82
C VAL A 104 4.05 -9.69 -4.85
N GLY A 105 3.95 -11.00 -4.69
CA GLY A 105 5.09 -11.91 -4.71
C GLY A 105 5.81 -11.93 -6.06
N GLU A 106 5.09 -11.85 -7.18
CA GLU A 106 5.66 -11.74 -8.52
C GLU A 106 6.46 -10.45 -8.69
N ALA A 107 5.92 -9.31 -8.26
CA ALA A 107 6.66 -8.05 -8.31
C ALA A 107 7.90 -8.07 -7.41
N MET A 108 7.82 -8.69 -6.24
CA MET A 108 8.96 -8.85 -5.34
C MET A 108 10.05 -9.77 -5.92
N ARG A 109 9.66 -10.90 -6.54
CA ARG A 109 10.59 -11.84 -7.21
C ARG A 109 11.19 -11.27 -8.49
N GLY A 110 10.45 -10.40 -9.19
CA GLY A 110 10.91 -9.72 -10.39
C GLY A 110 11.88 -8.57 -10.11
N ASP A 111 12.02 -8.13 -8.86
CA ASP A 111 12.95 -7.09 -8.46
C ASP A 111 14.34 -7.65 -8.17
N GLU A 112 15.36 -7.18 -8.90
CA GLU A 112 16.76 -7.58 -8.72
C GLU A 112 17.42 -6.99 -7.44
N GLY A 113 16.71 -6.14 -6.69
CA GLY A 113 17.23 -5.50 -5.50
C GLY A 113 17.59 -6.52 -4.41
N VAL A 114 18.64 -6.20 -3.64
CA VAL A 114 19.16 -7.05 -2.57
C VAL A 114 19.02 -6.41 -1.18
N GLY A 115 18.65 -5.14 -1.11
CA GLY A 115 18.36 -4.46 0.16
C GLY A 115 17.12 -5.00 0.87
N GLU A 116 16.96 -4.74 2.17
CA GLU A 116 15.81 -5.23 2.94
C GLU A 116 14.49 -4.62 2.43
N TRP A 117 13.39 -5.38 2.40
CA TRP A 117 12.05 -4.82 2.25
C TRP A 117 11.62 -4.14 3.55
N VAL A 118 11.45 -2.82 3.52
CA VAL A 118 11.26 -2.03 4.76
C VAL A 118 9.90 -1.38 4.88
N GLY A 119 9.21 -1.06 3.79
CA GLY A 119 7.97 -0.31 3.89
C GLY A 119 7.05 -0.44 2.70
N LEU A 120 5.81 0.02 2.91
CA LEU A 120 4.76 0.07 1.91
C LEU A 120 4.45 1.53 1.57
N TRP A 121 4.13 1.81 0.31
CA TRP A 121 3.67 3.11 -0.15
C TRP A 121 2.46 2.95 -1.05
N GLY A 122 1.29 3.35 -0.57
CA GLY A 122 0.03 3.16 -1.29
C GLY A 122 -0.67 4.46 -1.65
N PHE A 123 -1.45 4.42 -2.73
CA PHE A 123 -2.42 5.47 -3.07
C PHE A 123 -3.85 4.91 -3.19
N SER A 124 -4.84 5.60 -2.61
CA SER A 124 -6.27 5.26 -2.72
C SER A 124 -6.54 3.79 -2.35
N GLN A 125 -6.98 2.95 -3.29
CA GLN A 125 -7.15 1.51 -3.05
C GLN A 125 -5.84 0.81 -2.63
N GLY A 126 -4.70 1.19 -3.20
CA GLY A 126 -3.39 0.67 -2.79
C GLY A 126 -2.95 1.15 -1.41
N ALA A 127 -3.40 2.34 -0.98
CA ALA A 127 -3.19 2.82 0.39
C ALA A 127 -4.00 1.98 1.40
N LYS A 128 -5.25 1.64 1.05
CA LYS A 128 -6.04 0.67 1.83
C LYS A 128 -5.33 -0.68 1.89
N LEU A 129 -4.80 -1.19 0.78
CA LEU A 129 -4.05 -2.45 0.75
C LEU A 129 -2.78 -2.38 1.63
N ALA A 130 -2.04 -1.27 1.60
CA ALA A 130 -0.87 -1.08 2.46
C ALA A 130 -1.22 -1.24 3.95
N CYS A 131 -2.27 -0.54 4.43
CA CYS A 131 -2.76 -0.72 5.79
C CYS A 131 -3.21 -2.16 6.07
N SER A 132 -3.86 -2.80 5.10
CA SER A 132 -4.34 -4.18 5.21
C SER A 132 -3.20 -5.20 5.35
N MET A 133 -2.10 -5.00 4.62
CA MET A 133 -0.90 -5.84 4.72
C MET A 133 -0.20 -5.68 6.06
N LEU A 134 -0.10 -4.45 6.58
CA LEU A 134 0.42 -4.20 7.93
C LEU A 134 -0.47 -4.82 9.01
N TYR A 135 -1.79 -4.75 8.83
CA TYR A 135 -2.76 -5.35 9.72
C TYR A 135 -2.66 -6.88 9.72
N GLU A 136 -2.57 -7.50 8.55
CA GLU A 136 -2.39 -8.95 8.42
C GLU A 136 -1.07 -9.41 9.06
N GLN A 137 0.01 -8.65 8.86
CA GLN A 137 1.28 -8.89 9.55
C GLN A 137 1.10 -8.86 11.07
N GLN A 138 0.34 -7.89 11.59
CA GLN A 138 0.07 -7.78 13.02
C GLN A 138 -0.68 -9.01 13.55
N LEU A 139 -1.72 -9.48 12.85
CA LEU A 139 -2.44 -10.70 13.21
C LEU A 139 -1.49 -11.91 13.31
N ARG A 140 -0.62 -12.09 12.30
CA ARG A 140 0.40 -13.16 12.30
C ARG A 140 1.37 -13.05 13.47
N VAL A 141 1.84 -11.83 13.76
CA VAL A 141 2.77 -11.59 14.88
C VAL A 141 2.10 -11.90 16.22
N ASP A 142 0.83 -11.51 16.41
CA ASP A 142 0.10 -11.72 17.66
C ASP A 142 -0.19 -13.21 17.94
N ARG A 143 -0.24 -14.04 16.90
CA ARG A 143 -0.27 -15.51 17.02
C ARG A 143 1.09 -16.15 17.33
N GLY A 144 2.17 -15.36 17.32
CA GLY A 144 3.54 -15.85 17.49
C GLY A 144 4.20 -16.36 16.20
N GLU A 145 3.54 -16.24 15.05
CA GLU A 145 4.07 -16.72 13.75
C GLU A 145 5.15 -15.76 13.21
N GLY A 146 5.08 -14.46 13.53
CA GLY A 146 6.02 -13.46 13.00
C GLY A 146 7.47 -13.59 13.50
N VAL A 147 7.69 -13.94 14.78
CA VAL A 147 9.04 -14.07 15.36
C VAL A 147 9.67 -15.43 15.02
N ALA A 148 8.87 -16.49 15.00
CA ALA A 148 9.33 -17.82 14.61
C ALA A 148 9.77 -17.83 13.14
N ARG A 149 8.96 -17.24 12.25
CA ARG A 149 9.28 -17.17 10.82
C ARG A 149 10.50 -16.32 10.52
N ARG A 150 10.66 -15.16 11.17
CA ARG A 150 11.86 -14.32 11.02
C ARG A 150 13.13 -15.06 11.43
N LYS A 151 13.11 -15.76 12.57
CA LYS A 151 14.26 -16.56 13.04
C LYS A 151 14.58 -17.72 12.10
N GLU A 152 13.57 -18.41 11.56
CA GLU A 152 13.76 -19.45 10.55
C GLU A 152 14.38 -18.90 9.25
N LEU A 153 13.91 -17.73 8.80
CA LEU A 153 14.40 -17.06 7.59
C LEU A 153 15.84 -16.55 7.73
N GLU A 154 16.15 -15.96 8.88
CA GLU A 154 17.51 -15.53 9.26
C GLU A 154 18.45 -16.73 9.37
N ALA A 155 18.00 -17.85 9.95
CA ALA A 155 18.79 -19.08 10.07
C ALA A 155 19.08 -19.75 8.71
N ASN A 156 18.18 -19.63 7.73
CA ASN A 156 18.32 -20.26 6.42
C ASN A 156 19.11 -19.39 5.40
N GLY A 157 19.68 -18.25 5.83
CA GLY A 157 20.41 -17.34 4.92
C GLY A 157 19.54 -16.73 3.81
N ASN A 158 18.22 -16.85 3.95
CA ASN A 158 17.21 -16.63 2.91
C ASN A 158 16.37 -15.37 3.17
N GLY A 159 16.90 -14.41 3.94
CA GLY A 159 16.20 -13.17 4.31
C GLY A 159 15.68 -12.32 3.13
N ASN A 160 16.09 -12.65 1.91
CA ASN A 160 15.69 -11.99 0.67
C ASN A 160 14.81 -12.86 -0.27
N GLY A 161 14.43 -14.08 0.13
CA GLY A 161 13.96 -15.13 -0.77
C GLY A 161 12.49 -15.58 -0.65
N GLU A 162 11.66 -14.96 0.17
CA GLU A 162 10.27 -15.42 0.36
C GLU A 162 9.23 -14.36 0.01
N GLY A 163 8.04 -14.84 -0.36
CA GLY A 163 6.90 -14.00 -0.71
C GLY A 163 6.50 -13.02 0.41
N PRO A 164 5.52 -12.15 0.14
CA PRO A 164 5.16 -11.03 1.02
C PRO A 164 4.82 -11.40 2.47
N GLU A 165 4.46 -12.66 2.74
CA GLU A 165 4.17 -13.17 4.08
C GLU A 165 5.39 -13.30 5.00
N GLY A 166 6.59 -13.46 4.42
CA GLY A 166 7.86 -13.57 5.15
C GLY A 166 8.50 -12.22 5.50
N VAL A 167 7.94 -11.11 5.00
CA VAL A 167 8.46 -9.76 5.25
C VAL A 167 7.81 -9.15 6.49
N LEU A 168 8.65 -8.51 7.31
CA LEU A 168 8.20 -7.63 8.40
C LEU A 168 8.35 -6.18 7.97
N TRP A 169 7.30 -5.63 7.38
CA TRP A 169 7.19 -4.24 7.01
C TRP A 169 7.29 -3.35 8.25
N LYS A 170 8.18 -2.36 8.19
CA LYS A 170 8.48 -1.45 9.29
C LYS A 170 7.53 -0.25 9.34
N PHE A 171 7.00 0.18 8.20
CA PHE A 171 6.08 1.32 8.11
C PHE A 171 5.19 1.30 6.85
N GLY A 172 4.18 2.17 6.81
CA GLY A 172 3.38 2.47 5.63
C GLY A 172 3.24 3.98 5.33
N VAL A 173 3.34 4.38 4.07
CA VAL A 173 2.99 5.72 3.57
C VAL A 173 1.67 5.65 2.82
N ILE A 174 0.66 6.33 3.36
CA ILE A 174 -0.77 6.14 3.04
C ILE A 174 -1.31 7.41 2.38
N LEU A 175 -1.27 7.47 1.04
CA LEU A 175 -1.78 8.60 0.27
C LEU A 175 -3.27 8.42 -0.03
N ALA A 176 -4.13 9.30 0.51
CA ALA A 176 -5.59 9.22 0.31
C ALA A 176 -6.18 7.82 0.59
N GLY A 177 -5.66 7.15 1.63
CA GLY A 177 -6.15 5.85 2.08
C GLY A 177 -7.33 5.98 3.03
N ARG A 178 -8.27 5.04 2.94
CA ARG A 178 -9.54 5.09 3.68
C ARG A 178 -9.86 3.77 4.37
N CYS A 179 -10.66 3.83 5.43
CA CYS A 179 -11.32 2.67 6.03
C CYS A 179 -12.52 2.20 5.17
N PRO A 180 -13.07 1.00 5.42
CA PRO A 180 -12.47 -0.09 6.21
C PRO A 180 -11.18 -0.62 5.55
N PHE A 181 -10.26 -1.22 6.29
CA PHE A 181 -9.18 -2.02 5.68
C PHE A 181 -9.76 -3.28 5.03
N ALA A 182 -8.99 -3.96 4.18
CA ALA A 182 -9.42 -5.20 3.53
C ALA A 182 -8.91 -6.43 4.29
N ALA A 183 -9.72 -7.47 4.36
CA ALA A 183 -9.31 -8.79 4.84
C ALA A 183 -8.42 -9.48 3.79
N LEU A 184 -7.25 -9.97 4.20
CA LEU A 184 -6.29 -10.63 3.30
C LEU A 184 -6.04 -12.10 3.64
N SER A 185 -6.83 -12.64 4.56
CA SER A 185 -6.80 -14.03 5.02
C SER A 185 -8.16 -14.46 5.56
N ALA A 186 -8.35 -15.76 5.77
CA ALA A 186 -9.58 -16.31 6.36
C ALA A 186 -9.88 -15.76 7.76
N GLU A 187 -8.85 -15.43 8.54
CA GLU A 187 -9.03 -14.79 9.86
C GLU A 187 -9.48 -13.34 9.70
N GLY A 188 -8.87 -12.58 8.78
CA GLY A 188 -9.33 -11.23 8.48
C GLY A 188 -10.80 -11.20 8.04
N GLU A 189 -11.26 -12.20 7.28
CA GLU A 189 -12.67 -12.31 6.85
C GLU A 189 -13.64 -12.54 8.02
N ALA A 190 -13.16 -13.01 9.18
CA ALA A 190 -13.97 -13.15 10.39
C ALA A 190 -14.10 -11.84 11.19
N LEU A 191 -13.34 -10.79 10.84
CA LEU A 191 -13.37 -9.50 11.53
C LEU A 191 -14.37 -8.55 10.87
N PRO A 192 -15.46 -8.14 11.56
CA PRO A 192 -16.57 -7.43 10.95
C PRO A 192 -16.22 -6.01 10.47
N TRP A 193 -15.19 -5.39 11.05
CA TRP A 193 -14.69 -4.06 10.65
C TRP A 193 -13.78 -4.09 9.41
N LEU A 194 -13.42 -5.27 8.91
CA LEU A 194 -12.69 -5.40 7.66
C LEU A 194 -13.66 -5.60 6.49
N GLN A 195 -13.34 -4.97 5.36
CA GLN A 195 -13.97 -5.29 4.09
C GLN A 195 -13.49 -6.66 3.63
N SER A 196 -14.42 -7.58 3.39
CA SER A 196 -14.12 -8.82 2.66
C SER A 196 -13.45 -8.52 1.31
N ALA A 197 -12.37 -9.23 0.96
CA ALA A 197 -11.67 -8.98 -0.31
C ALA A 197 -12.57 -9.25 -1.53
N GLY A 198 -13.51 -10.19 -1.42
CA GLY A 198 -14.53 -10.48 -2.44
C GLY A 198 -15.76 -9.56 -2.36
N GLY A 199 -15.90 -8.81 -1.27
CA GLY A 199 -17.06 -7.98 -0.94
C GLY A 199 -16.90 -6.51 -1.32
N LEU A 200 -17.92 -5.74 -0.96
CA LEU A 200 -17.98 -4.29 -1.12
C LEU A 200 -17.65 -3.59 0.20
N PRO A 201 -17.07 -2.38 0.17
CA PRO A 201 -16.67 -1.66 1.37
C PRO A 201 -17.84 -1.33 2.31
N ASN A 202 -19.06 -1.15 1.78
CA ASN A 202 -20.25 -0.83 2.57
C ASN A 202 -20.85 -2.03 3.32
N GLN A 203 -20.24 -3.21 3.21
CA GLN A 203 -20.65 -4.41 3.92
C GLN A 203 -19.90 -4.60 5.25
N ALA A 204 -18.82 -3.85 5.48
CA ALA A 204 -18.09 -3.88 6.74
C ALA A 204 -18.83 -3.08 7.82
N ASP A 205 -18.89 -3.63 9.02
CA ASP A 205 -19.31 -2.94 10.23
C ASP A 205 -18.11 -2.20 10.83
N MET A 206 -17.87 -0.99 10.33
CA MET A 206 -16.74 -0.17 10.76
C MET A 206 -16.83 0.26 12.22
N ASP A 207 -18.02 0.26 12.82
CA ASP A 207 -18.20 0.70 14.21
C ASP A 207 -17.70 -0.37 15.17
N ALA A 208 -17.76 -1.65 14.81
CA ALA A 208 -17.31 -2.77 15.65
C ALA A 208 -15.82 -2.71 16.08
N ILE A 209 -14.96 -1.95 15.38
CA ILE A 209 -13.56 -1.76 15.79
C ILE A 209 -13.44 -0.94 17.09
N THR A 210 -14.42 -0.09 17.42
CA THR A 210 -14.35 0.75 18.61
C THR A 210 -14.37 -0.07 19.90
N ASP A 211 -14.99 -1.25 19.86
CA ASP A 211 -15.06 -2.20 20.96
C ASP A 211 -13.78 -3.06 21.09
N ARG A 212 -12.84 -2.94 20.14
CA ARG A 212 -11.60 -3.71 20.06
C ARG A 212 -10.36 -2.82 19.91
N PRO A 213 -10.08 -1.92 20.89
CA PRO A 213 -8.91 -1.06 20.84
C PRO A 213 -7.58 -1.84 20.81
N ASP A 214 -7.57 -3.08 21.32
CA ASP A 214 -6.44 -4.01 21.27
C ASP A 214 -6.10 -4.47 19.84
N MET A 215 -7.09 -4.41 18.93
CA MET A 215 -6.98 -4.83 17.53
C MET A 215 -6.61 -3.70 16.58
N LYS A 216 -6.40 -2.45 17.06
CA LYS A 216 -5.99 -1.34 16.19
C LYS A 216 -4.59 -1.57 15.62
N LEU A 217 -4.33 -1.03 14.43
CA LEU A 217 -3.05 -1.13 13.73
C LEU A 217 -1.95 -0.41 14.51
N ARG A 218 -0.92 -1.16 14.91
CA ARG A 218 0.22 -0.68 15.70
C ARG A 218 1.45 -0.35 14.86
N ALA A 219 1.48 -0.78 13.60
CA ALA A 219 2.57 -0.45 12.70
C ALA A 219 2.61 1.07 12.43
N PRO A 220 3.80 1.70 12.39
CA PRO A 220 3.96 3.12 12.08
C PRO A 220 3.41 3.47 10.69
N THR A 221 2.65 4.57 10.60
CA THR A 221 2.06 5.02 9.33
C THR A 221 2.09 6.53 9.15
N LEU A 222 2.48 6.97 7.96
CA LEU A 222 2.35 8.37 7.52
C LEU A 222 1.11 8.49 6.63
N HIS A 223 0.09 9.19 7.11
CA HIS A 223 -1.14 9.47 6.36
C HIS A 223 -1.07 10.82 5.67
N VAL A 224 -1.41 10.87 4.38
CA VAL A 224 -1.42 12.11 3.59
C VAL A 224 -2.83 12.40 3.12
N HIS A 225 -3.42 13.48 3.64
CA HIS A 225 -4.81 13.85 3.42
C HIS A 225 -4.93 15.06 2.49
N GLY A 226 -5.64 14.89 1.37
CA GLY A 226 -6.11 16.02 0.56
C GLY A 226 -7.34 16.65 1.19
N LEU A 227 -7.28 17.92 1.56
CA LEU A 227 -8.39 18.63 2.20
C LEU A 227 -9.63 18.83 1.30
N ARG A 228 -9.49 18.60 0.00
CA ARG A 228 -10.59 18.64 -0.99
C ARG A 228 -10.95 17.26 -1.53
N ASP A 229 -10.50 16.21 -0.85
CA ASP A 229 -10.86 14.84 -1.17
C ASP A 229 -12.29 14.55 -0.69
N GLU A 230 -13.15 14.02 -1.57
CA GLU A 230 -14.52 13.65 -1.22
C GLU A 230 -14.57 12.51 -0.17
N GLY A 231 -13.50 11.71 -0.07
CA GLY A 231 -13.35 10.64 0.89
C GLY A 231 -12.69 11.04 2.21
N LEU A 232 -12.42 12.33 2.46
CA LEU A 232 -11.61 12.81 3.59
C LEU A 232 -12.06 12.26 4.94
N GLU A 233 -13.36 12.18 5.20
CA GLU A 233 -13.82 11.67 6.50
C GLU A 233 -13.54 10.19 6.71
N LEU A 234 -13.49 9.39 5.64
CA LEU A 234 -13.03 8.01 5.74
C LEU A 234 -11.50 7.90 5.88
N HIS A 235 -10.74 8.94 5.52
CA HIS A 235 -9.30 8.99 5.78
C HIS A 235 -9.03 9.29 7.25
N ARG A 236 -9.71 10.31 7.79
CA ARG A 236 -9.63 10.66 9.22
C ARG A 236 -10.09 9.52 10.11
N ARG A 237 -11.21 8.90 9.75
CA ARG A 237 -11.71 7.71 10.44
C ARG A 237 -10.72 6.54 10.42
N ALA A 238 -9.97 6.34 9.33
CA ALA A 238 -8.91 5.32 9.31
C ALA A 238 -7.82 5.60 10.35
N VAL A 239 -7.43 6.88 10.54
CA VAL A 239 -6.46 7.26 11.57
C VAL A 239 -7.03 7.09 12.98
N GLU A 240 -8.24 7.61 13.22
CA GLU A 240 -8.84 7.68 14.54
C GLU A 240 -9.31 6.31 15.06
N ASP A 241 -9.99 5.55 14.21
CA ASP A 241 -10.65 4.31 14.61
C ASP A 241 -9.77 3.08 14.39
N TYR A 242 -8.96 3.05 13.33
CA TYR A 242 -8.25 1.83 12.93
C TYR A 242 -6.78 1.81 13.36
N CYS A 243 -6.15 2.95 13.64
CA CYS A 243 -4.75 3.00 14.07
C CYS A 243 -4.62 3.23 15.58
N ALA A 244 -3.63 2.58 16.19
CA ALA A 244 -3.36 2.74 17.62
C ALA A 244 -2.85 4.15 17.94
N PRO A 245 -3.12 4.70 19.13
CA PRO A 245 -2.59 6.00 19.52
C PRO A 245 -1.06 6.04 19.45
N GLY A 246 -0.52 7.10 18.86
CA GLY A 246 0.93 7.32 18.74
C GLY A 246 1.63 6.58 17.61
N THR A 247 0.90 5.86 16.74
CA THR A 247 1.50 5.13 15.60
C THR A 247 1.28 5.81 14.25
N THR A 248 0.64 6.98 14.25
CA THR A 248 0.28 7.73 13.04
C THR A 248 0.88 9.12 13.03
N THR A 249 1.35 9.54 11.85
CA THR A 249 1.65 10.94 11.51
C THR A 249 0.71 11.37 10.40
N VAL A 250 0.13 12.57 10.47
CA VAL A 250 -0.78 13.09 9.45
C VAL A 250 -0.19 14.33 8.79
N VAL A 251 -0.13 14.33 7.46
CA VAL A 251 0.21 15.50 6.63
C VAL A 251 -1.00 15.89 5.81
N GLU A 252 -1.49 17.12 5.99
CA GLU A 252 -2.60 17.66 5.21
C GLU A 252 -2.09 18.61 4.12
N TRP A 253 -2.76 18.60 2.97
CA TRP A 253 -2.48 19.52 1.86
C TRP A 253 -3.76 19.94 1.15
N ASP A 254 -3.74 21.13 0.52
CA ASP A 254 -4.89 21.66 -0.23
C ASP A 254 -5.03 20.99 -1.62
N GLY A 255 -5.39 19.71 -1.59
CA GLY A 255 -5.45 18.84 -2.76
C GLY A 255 -6.73 18.01 -2.84
N PRO A 256 -7.13 17.61 -4.06
CA PRO A 256 -8.21 16.65 -4.27
C PRO A 256 -7.68 15.20 -4.14
N HIS A 257 -8.48 14.22 -4.54
CA HIS A 257 -8.13 12.79 -4.57
C HIS A 257 -7.06 12.43 -5.61
N ARG A 258 -5.80 12.79 -5.34
CA ARG A 258 -4.64 12.48 -6.19
C ARG A 258 -3.33 12.47 -5.41
N VAL A 259 -2.27 11.97 -6.05
CA VAL A 259 -0.90 12.09 -5.54
C VAL A 259 -0.45 13.58 -5.58
N PRO A 260 0.17 14.12 -4.52
CA PRO A 260 0.76 15.47 -4.52
C PRO A 260 1.82 15.63 -5.62
N ILE A 261 1.80 16.76 -6.33
CA ILE A 261 2.75 17.05 -7.42
C ILE A 261 3.40 18.44 -7.32
N LYS A 262 2.80 19.36 -6.55
CA LYS A 262 3.37 20.70 -6.36
C LYS A 262 4.56 20.57 -5.41
N LYS A 263 5.67 21.24 -5.73
CA LYS A 263 6.91 21.16 -4.95
C LYS A 263 6.68 21.34 -3.45
N ALA A 264 5.94 22.36 -3.04
CA ALA A 264 5.68 22.63 -1.62
C ALA A 264 4.89 21.52 -0.91
N ASP A 265 3.94 20.86 -1.59
CA ASP A 265 3.17 19.76 -1.01
C ASP A 265 3.99 18.47 -0.95
N VAL A 266 4.80 18.22 -1.99
CA VAL A 266 5.75 17.10 -2.02
C VAL A 266 6.79 17.24 -0.91
N GLU A 267 7.35 18.43 -0.72
CA GLU A 267 8.34 18.70 0.33
C GLU A 267 7.80 18.37 1.73
N LYS A 268 6.56 18.79 2.04
CA LYS A 268 5.91 18.48 3.33
C LYS A 268 5.80 16.98 3.58
N VAL A 269 5.37 16.23 2.56
CA VAL A 269 5.22 14.77 2.66
C VAL A 269 6.59 14.10 2.78
N VAL A 270 7.59 14.55 2.02
CA VAL A 270 8.94 13.98 2.09
C VAL A 270 9.59 14.27 3.45
N GLN A 271 9.43 15.48 4.00
CA GLN A 271 9.97 15.82 5.32
C GLN A 271 9.40 14.90 6.40
N ALA A 272 8.08 14.74 6.45
CA ALA A 272 7.44 13.84 7.40
C ALA A 272 7.83 12.37 7.17
N PHE A 273 8.01 11.96 5.90
CA PHE A 273 8.48 10.61 5.58
C PHE A 273 9.91 10.38 6.07
N VAL A 274 10.81 11.33 5.86
CA VAL A 274 12.20 11.28 6.34
C VAL A 274 12.26 11.22 7.86
N GLU A 275 11.48 12.06 8.55
CA GLU A 275 11.38 12.01 10.01
C GLU A 275 10.90 10.64 10.51
N LEU A 276 9.87 10.07 9.88
CA LEU A 276 9.40 8.73 10.18
C LEU A 276 10.52 7.70 9.98
N VAL A 277 11.22 7.67 8.85
CA VAL A 277 12.23 6.63 8.62
C VAL A 277 13.47 6.80 9.49
N ASP A 278 13.87 8.04 9.82
CA ASP A 278 14.97 8.33 10.74
C ASP A 278 14.67 7.82 12.15
N GLU A 279 13.42 7.98 12.64
CA GLU A 279 12.98 7.47 13.95
C GLU A 279 13.17 5.95 14.08
N TYR A 280 12.98 5.20 12.98
CA TYR A 280 13.10 3.75 12.94
C TYR A 280 14.46 3.25 12.41
N GLY A 281 15.46 4.14 12.28
CA GLY A 281 16.85 3.80 11.95
C GLY A 281 17.06 3.31 10.51
N LEU A 282 16.27 3.83 9.57
CA LEU A 282 16.36 3.54 8.13
C LEU A 282 16.98 4.70 7.35
#